data_AF-A0A960KXV3-F1
#
_entry.id   AF-A0A960KXV3-F1
#
_cell.length_a   1.000
_cell.length_b   1.000
_cell.length_c   1.000
_cell.angle_alpha   90.00
_cell.angle_beta   90.00
_cell.angle_gamma   90.00
#
_symmetry.space_group_name_H-M   'P 1'
#
loop_
_entity.id
_entity.type
_entity.pdbx_description
1 polymer ?
#
loop_
_entity_poly.entity_id
_entity_poly.type
_entity_poly.pdbx_seq_one_letter_code
_entity_poly.pdbx_strand_id
1 'polypeptide(L)'
;MEAEAERVREVYVAYFRQQKGFVGSTFYRSLEGSAGSGQRYINIVVWDSEASYSAVVNLGFGNAEGLNADGMKVLGKGFPEPIQVSPGRFEIIAQ
;
A
#
# COMPACT_ATOMS: atom_id res chain seq x y z
N MET A 1 4.26 17.58 4.69
CA MET A 1 4.22 16.62 3.56
C MET A 1 4.88 15.29 3.94
N GLU A 2 6.15 15.26 4.37
CA GLU A 2 6.82 14.01 4.76
C GLU A 2 6.23 13.37 6.03
N ALA A 3 6.06 14.15 7.11
CA ALA A 3 5.43 13.68 8.35
C ALA A 3 3.98 13.21 8.14
N GLU A 4 3.26 13.77 7.16
CA GLU A 4 1.90 13.35 6.84
C GLU A 4 1.89 12.02 6.08
N ALA A 5 2.83 11.82 5.14
CA ALA A 5 2.97 10.54 4.44
C ALA A 5 3.35 9.40 5.40
N GLU A 6 4.25 9.68 6.36
CA GLU A 6 4.64 8.74 7.41
C GLU A 6 3.48 8.40 8.34
N ARG A 7 2.70 9.41 8.78
CA ARG A 7 1.49 9.23 9.59
C ARG A 7 0.41 8.42 8.86
N VAL A 8 0.14 8.76 7.60
CA VAL A 8 -0.81 8.02 6.76
C VAL A 8 -0.37 6.56 6.65
N ARG A 9 0.92 6.30 6.41
CA ARG A 9 1.46 4.94 6.36
C ARG A 9 1.21 4.18 7.67
N GLU A 10 1.39 4.80 8.83
CA GLU A 10 1.15 4.13 10.12
C GLU A 10 -0.30 3.66 10.26
N VAL A 11 -1.27 4.49 9.87
CA VAL A 11 -2.70 4.12 9.88
C VAL A 11 -2.95 2.92 8.96
N TYR A 12 -2.40 2.93 7.74
CA TYR A 12 -2.59 1.83 6.79
C TYR A 12 -1.90 0.54 7.24
N VAL A 13 -0.69 0.61 7.79
CA VAL A 13 0.00 -0.58 8.30
C VAL A 13 -0.70 -1.14 9.53
N ALA A 14 -1.22 -0.29 10.42
CA ALA A 14 -2.04 -0.73 11.55
C ALA A 14 -3.30 -1.47 11.08
N TYR A 15 -3.96 -0.95 10.04
CA TYR A 15 -5.09 -1.62 9.40
C TYR A 15 -4.69 -2.97 8.76
N PHE A 16 -3.65 -3.01 7.92
CA PHE A 16 -3.24 -4.23 7.24
C PHE A 16 -2.82 -5.33 8.21
N ARG A 17 -2.19 -5.00 9.34
CA ARG A 17 -1.84 -5.95 10.40
C ARG A 17 -3.03 -6.69 11.01
N GLN A 18 -4.23 -6.11 10.93
CA GLN A 18 -5.46 -6.73 11.43
C GLN A 18 -6.12 -7.65 10.39
N GLN A 19 -5.67 -7.58 9.13
CA GLN A 19 -6.25 -8.36 8.04
C GLN A 19 -5.67 -9.77 8.01
N LYS A 20 -6.53 -10.74 7.69
CA LYS A 20 -6.12 -12.14 7.53
C LYS A 20 -5.09 -12.27 6.40
N GLY A 21 -4.03 -13.03 6.65
CA GLY A 21 -2.99 -13.32 5.67
C GLY A 21 -1.96 -12.21 5.47
N PHE A 22 -1.96 -11.16 6.31
CA PHE A 22 -0.87 -10.19 6.34
C PHE A 22 0.43 -10.85 6.82
N VAL A 23 1.50 -10.71 6.03
CA VAL A 23 2.84 -11.25 6.35
C VAL A 23 3.76 -10.15 6.86
N GLY A 24 3.74 -8.99 6.20
CA GLY A 24 4.63 -7.89 6.55
C GLY A 24 4.48 -6.67 5.68
N SER A 25 5.13 -5.58 6.08
CA SER A 25 5.23 -4.38 5.26
C SER A 25 6.57 -3.70 5.47
N THR A 26 7.18 -3.21 4.39
CA THR A 26 8.43 -2.44 4.44
C THR A 26 8.23 -1.10 3.75
N PHE A 27 8.64 -0.02 4.42
CA PHE A 27 8.48 1.35 3.93
C PHE A 27 9.85 1.95 3.63
N TYR A 28 10.07 2.29 2.37
CA TYR A 28 11.30 2.88 1.87
C TYR A 28 11.06 4.36 1.57
N ARG A 29 12.04 5.19 1.92
CA ARG A 29 12.13 6.58 1.47
C ARG A 29 13.26 6.66 0.46
N SER A 30 13.00 7.24 -0.70
CA SER A 30 14.05 7.49 -1.70
C SER A 30 15.08 8.46 -1.14
N LEU A 31 16.36 8.13 -1.27
CA LEU A 31 17.47 9.01 -0.86
C LEU A 31 17.73 10.09 -1.90
N GLU A 32 17.53 9.76 -3.17
CA GLU A 32 17.51 10.74 -4.25
C GLU A 32 16.10 11.27 -4.33
N GLY A 33 15.89 12.53 -3.94
CA GLY A 33 14.64 13.23 -4.20
C GLY A 33 14.45 13.23 -5.71
N SER A 34 13.59 12.34 -6.19
CA SER A 34 13.54 11.92 -7.58
C SER A 34 13.39 13.14 -8.47
N ALA A 35 14.48 13.50 -9.15
CA ALA A 35 14.48 14.54 -10.15
C ALA A 35 13.58 14.06 -11.30
N GLY A 36 12.29 14.35 -11.22
CA GLY A 36 11.31 14.13 -12.28
C GLY A 36 10.18 13.12 -12.01
N SER A 37 10.32 12.13 -11.11
CA SER A 37 9.29 11.07 -10.97
C SER A 37 8.30 11.24 -9.80
N GLY A 38 8.51 12.21 -8.90
CA GLY A 38 7.59 12.50 -7.78
C GLY A 38 7.48 11.40 -6.70
N GLN A 39 8.00 10.20 -6.95
CA GLN A 39 7.93 9.06 -6.05
C GLN A 39 9.00 9.17 -4.95
N ARG A 40 8.63 9.76 -3.81
CA ARG A 40 9.52 9.91 -2.64
C ARG A 40 9.47 8.71 -1.69
N TYR A 41 8.39 7.94 -1.71
CA TYR A 41 8.15 6.83 -0.79
C TYR A 41 7.62 5.60 -1.51
N ILE A 42 8.06 4.42 -1.06
CA ILE A 42 7.57 3.11 -1.55
C ILE A 42 7.15 2.29 -0.33
N ASN A 43 5.91 1.80 -0.33
CA ASN A 43 5.45 0.84 0.66
C ASN A 43 5.21 -0.52 -0.02
N ILE A 44 5.92 -1.55 0.42
CA ILE A 44 5.71 -2.92 -0.02
C ILE A 44 4.93 -3.64 1.08
N VAL A 45 3.76 -4.17 0.76
CA VAL A 45 2.92 -4.98 1.66
C VAL A 45 2.88 -6.40 1.13
N VAL A 46 3.17 -7.38 1.98
CA VAL A 46 3.27 -8.80 1.63
C VAL A 46 2.09 -9.55 2.25
N TRP A 47 1.47 -10.38 1.42
CA TRP A 47 0.34 -11.25 1.77
C TRP A 47 0.74 -12.71 1.59
N ASP A 48 0.15 -13.60 2.37
CA ASP A 48 0.41 -15.04 2.32
C ASP A 48 -0.10 -15.71 1.02
N SER A 49 -1.08 -15.07 0.38
CA SER A 49 -1.79 -15.60 -0.77
C SER A 49 -2.50 -14.50 -1.55
N GLU A 50 -2.77 -14.79 -2.82
CA GLU A 50 -3.61 -13.95 -3.67
C GLU A 50 -5.03 -13.76 -3.10
N ALA A 51 -5.57 -14.79 -2.44
CA ALA A 51 -6.90 -14.74 -1.85
C ALA A 51 -6.98 -13.72 -0.70
N SER A 52 -5.98 -13.72 0.21
CA SER A 52 -5.88 -12.74 1.29
C SER A 52 -5.71 -11.32 0.77
N TYR A 53 -4.86 -11.12 -0.23
CA TYR A 53 -4.73 -9.82 -0.92
C TYR A 53 -6.07 -9.37 -1.51
N SER A 54 -6.70 -10.25 -2.29
CA SER A 54 -7.97 -9.99 -2.98
C SER A 54 -9.09 -9.63 -2.01
N ALA A 55 -9.17 -10.28 -0.84
CA ALA A 55 -10.16 -9.96 0.18
C ALA A 55 -10.04 -8.51 0.69
N VAL A 56 -8.82 -7.97 0.73
CA VAL A 56 -8.56 -6.60 1.19
C VAL A 56 -8.74 -5.58 0.06
N VAL A 57 -8.31 -5.90 -1.16
CA VAL A 57 -8.29 -4.94 -2.28
C VAL A 57 -9.49 -4.99 -3.22
N ASN A 58 -10.20 -6.12 -3.36
CA ASN A 58 -11.12 -6.30 -4.48
C ASN A 58 -12.36 -5.40 -4.44
N LEU A 59 -12.78 -4.97 -3.25
CA LEU A 59 -13.87 -4.00 -3.13
C LEU A 59 -13.45 -2.57 -3.54
N GLY A 60 -12.15 -2.28 -3.49
CA GLY A 60 -11.58 -1.03 -4.00
C GLY A 60 -11.79 -0.84 -5.50
N PHE A 61 -11.80 -1.93 -6.30
CA PHE A 61 -11.87 -1.82 -7.77
C PHE A 61 -13.24 -1.35 -8.26
N GLY A 62 -14.30 -1.59 -7.49
CA GLY A 62 -15.66 -1.13 -7.78
C GLY A 62 -15.96 0.29 -7.28
N ASN A 63 -15.07 0.88 -6.49
CA ASN A 63 -15.27 2.21 -5.90
C ASN A 63 -14.37 3.25 -6.60
N ALA A 64 -14.97 4.35 -7.08
CA ALA A 64 -14.24 5.42 -7.77
C ALA A 64 -13.12 6.05 -6.91
N GLU A 65 -13.28 6.02 -5.58
CA GLU A 65 -12.32 6.52 -4.59
C GLU A 65 -11.31 5.44 -4.14
N GLY A 66 -11.45 4.20 -4.62
CA GLY A 66 -10.56 3.08 -4.27
C GLY A 66 -10.78 2.52 -2.86
N LEU A 67 -11.95 2.76 -2.25
CA LEU A 67 -12.31 2.28 -0.91
C LEU A 67 -12.73 0.81 -0.90
N ASN A 68 -12.28 0.04 0.08
CA ASN A 68 -12.83 -1.29 0.36
C ASN A 68 -14.02 -1.26 1.33
N ALA A 69 -14.53 -2.43 1.76
CA ALA A 69 -15.65 -2.55 2.70
C ALA A 69 -15.43 -1.82 4.03
N ASP A 70 -14.18 -1.67 4.46
CA ASP A 70 -13.82 -1.06 5.73
C ASP A 70 -13.64 0.46 5.60
N GLY A 71 -13.91 1.03 4.42
CA GLY A 71 -13.71 2.46 4.15
C GLY A 71 -12.23 2.84 4.02
N MET A 72 -11.34 1.87 3.77
CA MET A 72 -9.91 2.12 3.59
C MET A 72 -9.57 2.24 2.10
N LYS A 73 -8.76 3.24 1.74
CA LYS A 73 -8.36 3.46 0.35
C LYS A 73 -7.21 2.54 -0.02
N VAL A 74 -7.52 1.41 -0.64
CA VAL A 74 -6.58 0.30 -0.87
C VAL A 74 -6.09 0.20 -2.32
N LEU A 75 -6.66 0.99 -3.22
CA LEU A 75 -6.16 1.18 -4.59
C LEU A 75 -5.61 2.59 -4.75
N GLY A 76 -4.49 2.71 -5.48
CA GLY A 76 -3.64 3.91 -5.57
C GLY A 76 -4.28 5.24 -5.96
N LYS A 77 -5.58 5.28 -6.31
CA LYS A 77 -6.34 6.53 -6.50
C LYS A 77 -6.66 7.25 -5.19
N GLY A 78 -6.48 6.60 -4.05
CA GLY A 78 -6.93 7.13 -2.77
C GLY A 78 -5.84 7.47 -1.75
N PHE A 79 -4.57 7.15 -2.02
CA PHE A 79 -3.49 7.60 -1.16
C PHE A 79 -3.20 9.09 -1.41
N PRO A 80 -3.01 9.91 -0.36
CA PRO A 80 -2.63 11.30 -0.55
C PRO A 80 -1.22 11.39 -1.16
N GLU A 81 -1.01 12.40 -2.01
CA GLU A 81 0.34 12.79 -2.46
C GLU A 81 1.32 12.89 -1.27
N PRO A 82 2.58 12.45 -1.39
CA PRO A 82 3.26 11.92 -2.59
C PRO A 82 3.27 10.38 -2.68
N ILE A 83 2.30 9.70 -2.05
CA ILE A 83 2.28 8.23 -1.98
C ILE A 83 1.67 7.68 -3.27
N GLN A 84 2.50 7.09 -4.12
CA GLN A 84 2.04 6.32 -5.28
C GLN A 84 2.05 4.83 -4.97
N VAL A 85 0.92 4.15 -5.24
CA VAL A 85 0.78 2.71 -5.06
C VAL A 85 0.89 2.02 -6.40
N SER A 86 1.89 1.15 -6.54
CA SER A 86 2.02 0.23 -7.67
C SER A 86 1.59 -1.17 -7.24
N PRO A 87 0.45 -1.70 -7.71
CA PRO A 87 0.05 -3.08 -7.42
C PRO A 87 0.98 -4.04 -8.18
N GLY A 88 2.01 -4.55 -7.50
CA GLY A 88 2.88 -5.60 -7.99
C GLY A 88 2.56 -6.95 -7.33
N ARG A 89 2.64 -8.04 -8.11
CA ARG A 89 2.64 -9.41 -7.60
C ARG A 89 4.06 -9.96 -7.69
N PHE A 90 4.55 -10.55 -6.63
CA PHE A 90 5.92 -11.06 -6.54
C PHE A 90 5.90 -12.48 -6.00
N GLU A 91 6.77 -13.33 -6.52
CA GLU A 91 7.10 -14.64 -5.96
C GLU A 91 8.48 -14.60 -5.30
N ILE A 92 8.69 -15.39 -4.25
CA ILE A 92 10.01 -15.55 -3.64
C ILE A 92 10.78 -16.56 -4.49
N ILE A 93 11.90 -16.12 -5.11
CA ILE A 93 12.73 -16.97 -5.98
C ILE A 93 13.87 -17.66 -5.19
N ALA A 94 14.20 -17.19 -3.98
CA ALA A 94 15.12 -17.83 -3.03
C ALA A 94 14.99 -17.22 -1.61
N GLN A 95 15.24 -18.02 -0.56
CA GLN A 95 15.30 -17.60 0.87
C GLN A 95 16.76 -17.59 1.36
#